data_AF-A0A2V6HHX3-F1
#
_entry.id   AF-A0A2V6HHX3-F1
#
_cell.length_a   1.000
_cell.length_b   1.000
_cell.length_c   1.000
_cell.angle_alpha   90.00
_cell.angle_beta   90.00
_cell.angle_gamma   90.00
#
_symmetry.space_group_name_H-M   'P 1'
#
loop_
_entity.id
_entity.type
_entity.pdbx_description
1 polymer ?
#
loop_
_entity_poly.entity_id
_entity_poly.type
_entity_poly.pdbx_seq_one_letter_code
_entity_poly.pdbx_strand_id
1 'polypeptide(L)'
;MPFDAPKIFLPGFIVLFALGIFASICSANAQSQGDQAKTAPAHQSPPVKQGLNFSVGDRGLTSLWFNGQSLLRSNQEGELQPWKSAFRVALDVLFPPASSSISPPTKRGDTVDLSYPWGRVSCTYDKQGDKIAMRIEVSNASAKEIDQVSLRLLELNFPSPPKGGTLEAGMFGFGFKGPEWPLHHGPESIPSVADSEFVVPIVRLDFGTAAVNFCGDDLESSVDMPYSTNSQGKTSYPLVVTCRDIKARASKTFNVSLRFGPSGSRVQDLSSDILEGYAKKYPFQVNWKDRRPIGAIFLAGPQINVASNPRRWIVNFGEIDVTNDKGKAAFRAALLKLADNSIQVLKDTGAQGMITWDPEGEEFLGDAYYGDPQLVSTLAPEMEFKNDGVKSVIDEYFERFRAAGLRTGVCIRPQQIAMIDGKPVHQDTDDDHATEVLLERIGYAKQRWGCTLFYVDS
;
A
#
# COMPACT_ATOMS: atom_id res chain seq x y z
N MET A 1 39.41 -16.82 -10.12
CA MET A 1 39.30 -16.86 -8.65
C MET A 1 37.86 -16.55 -8.30
N PRO A 2 37.04 -17.52 -7.88
CA PRO A 2 35.67 -17.26 -7.49
C PRO A 2 35.59 -16.96 -5.99
N PHE A 3 34.81 -15.96 -5.62
CA PHE A 3 34.41 -15.73 -4.23
C PHE A 3 33.07 -16.43 -3.99
N ASP A 4 33.07 -17.33 -3.02
CA ASP A 4 31.92 -18.06 -2.51
C ASP A 4 30.94 -17.13 -1.79
N ALA A 5 29.64 -17.28 -2.07
CA ALA A 5 28.55 -16.71 -1.29
C ALA A 5 28.03 -17.74 -0.26
N PRO A 6 27.77 -17.35 1.00
CA PRO A 6 27.40 -18.30 2.04
C PRO A 6 25.93 -18.72 1.96
N LYS A 7 25.70 -20.03 2.10
CA LYS A 7 24.40 -20.69 2.24
C LYS A 7 23.75 -20.30 3.58
N ILE A 8 22.54 -19.78 3.53
CA ILE A 8 21.69 -19.57 4.71
C ILE A 8 20.74 -20.77 4.83
N PHE A 9 20.84 -21.47 5.97
CA PHE A 9 19.97 -22.55 6.42
C PHE A 9 18.59 -22.00 6.81
N LEU A 10 17.52 -22.58 6.27
CA LEU A 10 16.17 -22.47 6.84
C LEU A 10 15.99 -23.53 7.96
N PRO A 11 15.41 -23.19 9.12
CA PRO A 11 14.92 -24.20 10.04
C PRO A 11 13.46 -24.56 9.70
N GLY A 12 13.22 -25.88 9.57
CA GLY A 12 11.91 -26.46 9.37
C GLY A 12 11.00 -26.26 10.59
N PHE A 13 9.73 -25.94 10.33
CA PHE A 13 8.68 -25.91 11.34
C PHE A 13 8.13 -27.32 11.54
N ILE A 14 8.36 -27.86 12.74
CA ILE A 14 7.67 -29.05 13.27
C ILE A 14 6.35 -28.57 13.88
N VAL A 15 5.23 -29.09 13.37
CA VAL A 15 3.90 -28.96 13.97
C VAL A 15 3.77 -30.01 15.07
N LEU A 16 3.44 -29.59 16.29
CA LEU A 16 3.07 -30.49 17.38
C LEU A 16 1.85 -29.93 18.13
N PHE A 17 0.73 -30.64 17.97
CA PHE A 17 -0.48 -30.50 18.77
C PHE A 17 -0.29 -31.18 20.12
N ALA A 18 -0.68 -30.54 21.22
CA ALA A 18 -1.14 -31.23 22.43
C ALA A 18 -2.04 -30.34 23.30
N LEU A 19 -3.27 -30.80 23.49
CA LEU A 19 -4.22 -30.40 24.53
C LEU A 19 -3.75 -30.89 25.91
N GLY A 20 -4.03 -30.12 26.96
CA GLY A 20 -3.83 -30.56 28.34
C GLY A 20 -4.44 -29.62 29.38
N ILE A 21 -5.68 -29.90 29.75
CA ILE A 21 -6.40 -29.33 30.91
C ILE A 21 -5.75 -29.85 32.20
N PHE A 22 -5.49 -28.99 33.19
CA PHE A 22 -5.70 -29.31 34.62
C PHE A 22 -5.80 -28.03 35.46
N ALA A 23 -6.83 -27.98 36.29
CA ALA A 23 -7.04 -27.02 37.36
C ALA A 23 -6.71 -27.67 38.72
N SER A 24 -6.06 -26.94 39.63
CA SER A 24 -6.31 -26.92 41.09
C SER A 24 -5.16 -26.20 41.82
N ILE A 25 -5.42 -25.07 42.49
CA ILE A 25 -5.81 -24.89 43.92
C ILE A 25 -4.61 -24.71 44.87
N CYS A 26 -4.59 -23.53 45.49
CA CYS A 26 -4.07 -23.11 46.80
C CYS A 26 -2.63 -23.46 47.23
N SER A 27 -1.88 -22.41 47.59
CA SER A 27 -1.74 -22.07 49.03
C SER A 27 -1.18 -20.67 49.23
N ALA A 28 -1.83 -19.95 50.14
CA ALA A 28 -1.32 -18.75 50.77
C ALA A 28 -0.19 -19.12 51.73
N ASN A 29 0.81 -18.24 51.85
CA ASN A 29 1.51 -18.06 53.11
C ASN A 29 1.83 -16.58 53.30
N ALA A 30 1.50 -16.12 54.49
CA ALA A 30 1.57 -14.75 54.91
C ALA A 30 2.97 -14.38 55.44
N GLN A 31 3.16 -13.07 55.49
CA GLN A 31 3.84 -12.33 56.56
C GLN A 31 5.36 -12.10 56.44
N SER A 32 5.71 -10.84 56.20
CA SER A 32 6.70 -10.12 57.03
C SER A 32 6.48 -8.61 56.87
N GLN A 33 5.96 -7.96 57.91
CA GLN A 33 6.00 -6.52 58.10
C GLN A 33 7.44 -6.10 58.46
N GLY A 34 7.92 -5.02 57.85
CA GLY A 34 9.16 -4.36 58.23
C GLY A 34 9.22 -2.94 57.67
N ASP A 35 9.06 -1.98 58.58
CA ASP A 35 9.53 -0.59 58.56
C ASP A 35 8.87 0.44 57.62
N GLN A 36 7.96 1.21 58.24
CA GLN A 36 7.51 2.52 57.82
C GLN A 36 8.67 3.53 57.81
N ALA A 37 9.13 3.92 56.62
CA ALA A 37 9.78 5.20 56.40
C ALA A 37 8.72 6.24 55.96
N LYS A 38 8.71 7.40 56.62
CA LYS A 38 7.83 8.54 56.32
C LYS A 38 7.92 8.94 54.85
N THR A 39 6.84 8.74 54.11
CA THR A 39 6.67 9.21 52.73
C THR A 39 6.46 10.73 52.74
N ALA A 40 7.29 11.44 51.96
CA ALA A 40 7.03 12.83 51.56
C ALA A 40 5.69 12.91 50.80
N PRO A 41 4.97 14.04 50.83
CA PRO A 41 3.68 14.16 50.17
C PRO A 41 3.85 13.86 48.68
N ALA A 42 3.09 12.87 48.20
CA ALA A 42 3.03 12.52 46.80
C ALA A 42 2.61 13.77 46.01
N HIS A 43 3.50 14.26 45.15
CA HIS A 43 3.13 15.17 44.08
C HIS A 43 1.99 14.48 43.31
N GLN A 44 0.78 15.01 43.43
CA GLN A 44 -0.32 14.61 42.57
C GLN A 44 0.10 14.92 41.14
N SER A 45 0.34 13.87 40.35
CA SER A 45 0.54 14.01 38.92
C SER A 45 -0.63 14.82 38.36
N PRO A 46 -0.38 15.87 37.55
CA PRO A 46 -1.45 16.66 36.98
C PRO A 46 -2.42 15.73 36.23
N PRO A 47 -3.73 16.05 36.24
CA PRO A 47 -4.74 15.22 35.62
C PRO A 47 -4.37 14.95 34.15
N VAL A 48 -4.45 13.68 33.75
CA VAL A 48 -4.17 13.25 32.37
C VAL A 48 -5.10 14.02 31.44
N LYS A 49 -4.52 14.89 30.61
CA LYS A 49 -5.29 15.66 29.62
C LYS A 49 -5.90 14.69 28.61
N GLN A 50 -7.22 14.51 28.66
CA GLN A 50 -7.97 13.73 27.69
C GLN A 50 -8.13 14.52 26.38
N GLY A 51 -8.13 13.81 25.25
CA GLY A 51 -8.25 14.36 23.91
C GLY A 51 -7.00 15.08 23.40
N LEU A 52 -7.15 15.68 22.23
CA LEU A 52 -6.12 16.45 21.55
C LEU A 52 -5.87 17.80 22.21
N ASN A 53 -4.62 18.19 22.41
CA ASN A 53 -4.23 19.53 22.86
C ASN A 53 -2.93 19.96 22.19
N PHE A 54 -2.82 21.23 21.77
CA PHE A 54 -1.59 21.77 21.19
C PHE A 54 -1.38 23.23 21.55
N SER A 55 -0.20 23.76 21.26
CA SER A 55 0.11 25.18 21.40
C SER A 55 0.96 25.66 20.23
N VAL A 56 0.63 26.84 19.72
CA VAL A 56 1.32 27.46 18.58
C VAL A 56 2.34 28.48 19.08
N GLY A 57 3.61 28.29 18.73
CA GLY A 57 4.68 29.27 18.91
C GLY A 57 4.93 30.06 17.63
N ASP A 58 6.03 30.81 17.58
CA ASP A 58 6.26 31.75 16.48
C ASP A 58 6.63 31.07 15.16
N ARG A 59 7.09 29.83 15.19
CA ARG A 59 7.57 29.08 14.01
C ARG A 59 6.77 27.81 13.72
N GLY A 60 5.74 27.51 14.50
CA GLY A 60 4.97 26.27 14.37
C GLY A 60 4.41 25.81 15.71
N LEU A 61 4.19 24.50 15.87
CA LEU A 61 3.73 23.95 17.14
C LEU A 61 4.87 23.90 18.16
N THR A 62 4.58 24.24 19.40
CA THR A 62 5.50 24.11 20.56
C THR A 62 5.13 22.94 21.44
N SER A 63 3.88 22.49 21.37
CA SER A 63 3.45 21.25 22.00
C SER A 63 2.32 20.61 21.21
N LEU A 64 2.26 19.29 21.27
CA LEU A 64 1.17 18.47 20.73
C LEU A 64 1.01 17.25 21.62
N TRP A 65 -0.21 17.04 22.10
CA TRP A 65 -0.58 15.99 23.01
C TRP A 65 -1.87 15.33 22.56
N PHE A 66 -1.95 14.01 22.71
CA PHE A 66 -3.19 13.28 22.54
C PHE A 66 -3.33 12.25 23.66
N ASN A 67 -4.42 12.32 24.44
CA ASN A 67 -4.68 11.40 25.56
C ASN A 67 -3.49 11.25 26.53
N GLY A 68 -2.86 12.36 26.89
CA GLY A 68 -1.71 12.39 27.79
C GLY A 68 -0.37 11.98 27.17
N GLN A 69 -0.33 11.53 25.92
CA GLN A 69 0.91 11.23 25.19
C GLN A 69 1.42 12.50 24.50
N SER A 70 2.67 12.89 24.76
CA SER A 70 3.34 13.94 23.99
C SER A 70 3.81 13.38 22.66
N LEU A 71 3.60 14.13 21.58
CA LEU A 71 3.99 13.75 20.23
C LEU A 71 5.06 14.67 19.63
N LEU A 72 5.54 15.66 20.38
CA LEU A 72 6.69 16.50 20.04
C LEU A 72 7.71 16.44 21.18
N ARG A 73 8.97 16.11 20.89
CA ARG A 73 10.06 16.13 21.89
C ARG A 73 10.63 17.52 22.11
N SER A 74 10.55 18.39 21.12
CA SER A 74 11.08 19.75 21.19
C SER A 74 10.33 20.70 20.28
N ASN A 75 10.48 22.01 20.54
CA ASN A 75 9.91 23.05 19.66
C ASN A 75 10.43 22.96 18.22
N GLN A 76 11.68 22.50 18.02
CA GLN A 76 12.28 22.36 16.68
C GLN A 76 11.57 21.31 15.82
N GLU A 77 10.99 20.29 16.46
CA GLU A 77 10.20 19.27 15.77
C GLU A 77 8.85 19.82 15.32
N GLY A 78 8.26 20.76 16.04
CA GLY A 78 7.03 21.43 15.62
C GLY A 78 7.22 22.61 14.66
N GLU A 79 8.45 22.94 14.26
CA GLU A 79 8.72 24.04 13.34
C GLU A 79 8.29 23.72 11.90
N LEU A 80 7.44 24.62 11.38
CA LEU A 80 7.10 24.73 9.97
C LEU A 80 8.30 25.26 9.20
N GLN A 81 8.73 24.55 8.17
CA GLN A 81 9.82 25.00 7.31
C GLN A 81 9.76 24.34 5.93
N PRO A 82 10.38 24.94 4.90
CA PRO A 82 10.63 24.27 3.64
C PRO A 82 11.33 22.93 3.86
N TRP A 83 10.79 21.88 3.28
CA TRP A 83 11.43 20.58 3.24
C TRP A 83 12.52 20.59 2.17
N LYS A 84 13.62 19.86 2.40
CA LYS A 84 14.72 19.74 1.45
C LYS A 84 14.26 18.91 0.23
N SER A 85 13.43 19.49 -0.64
CA SER A 85 13.26 18.97 -2.00
C SER A 85 14.39 19.50 -2.88
N ALA A 86 14.49 19.04 -4.13
CA ALA A 86 15.38 19.60 -5.15
C ALA A 86 15.30 21.14 -5.26
N PHE A 87 14.20 21.73 -4.77
CA PHE A 87 14.02 23.16 -4.54
C PHE A 87 15.13 23.79 -3.71
N ARG A 88 15.68 23.14 -2.66
CA ARG A 88 16.81 23.71 -1.90
C ARG A 88 18.10 23.72 -2.72
N VAL A 89 18.32 22.69 -3.53
CA VAL A 89 19.47 22.64 -4.47
C VAL A 89 19.33 23.72 -5.55
N ALA A 90 18.14 23.91 -6.11
CA ALA A 90 17.87 24.96 -7.11
C ALA A 90 17.87 26.38 -6.51
N LEU A 91 17.38 26.56 -5.28
CA LEU A 91 17.44 27.83 -4.55
C LEU A 91 18.85 28.19 -4.13
N ASP A 92 19.64 27.24 -3.65
CA ASP A 92 21.04 27.48 -3.28
C ASP A 92 21.89 27.85 -4.51
N VAL A 93 21.49 27.38 -5.71
CA VAL A 93 22.08 27.76 -7.01
C VAL A 93 21.61 29.14 -7.49
N LEU A 94 20.33 29.48 -7.31
CA LEU A 94 19.76 30.77 -7.73
C LEU A 94 20.00 31.90 -6.73
N PHE A 95 20.26 31.58 -5.47
CA PHE A 95 20.46 32.50 -4.36
C PHE A 95 21.56 31.94 -3.42
N PRO A 96 22.85 32.28 -3.65
CA PRO A 96 23.94 31.85 -2.78
C PRO A 96 23.69 32.34 -1.34
N PRO A 97 24.20 31.62 -0.32
CA PRO A 97 23.83 31.85 1.07
C PRO A 97 24.40 33.17 1.59
N ALA A 98 23.66 34.25 1.42
CA ALA A 98 23.54 35.20 2.50
C ALA A 98 22.81 34.46 3.63
N SER A 99 23.37 34.49 4.83
CA SER A 99 22.73 33.97 6.05
C SER A 99 21.23 34.20 5.98
N SER A 100 20.46 33.10 6.05
CA SER A 100 19.01 33.09 5.88
C SER A 100 18.37 34.01 6.93
N SER A 101 18.23 35.28 6.59
CA SER A 101 17.52 36.27 7.37
C SER A 101 16.04 36.04 7.16
N ILE A 102 15.56 34.93 7.72
CA ILE A 102 14.14 34.77 8.04
C ILE A 102 13.83 35.98 8.91
N SER A 103 13.04 36.93 8.38
CA SER A 103 12.56 38.04 9.19
C SER A 103 11.87 37.47 10.42
N PRO A 104 12.03 38.08 11.60
CA PRO A 104 11.47 37.53 12.83
C PRO A 104 9.98 37.22 12.62
N PRO A 105 9.56 35.98 12.94
CA PRO A 105 8.17 35.58 12.74
C PRO A 105 7.24 36.54 13.46
N THR A 106 6.16 36.95 12.80
CA THR A 106 5.14 37.82 13.40
C THR A 106 3.96 36.96 13.80
N LYS A 107 3.83 36.62 15.08
CA LYS A 107 2.69 35.86 15.58
C LYS A 107 1.43 36.72 15.59
N ARG A 108 0.34 36.23 15.00
CA ARG A 108 -1.01 36.77 15.16
C ARG A 108 -1.95 35.63 15.56
N GLY A 109 -2.25 35.49 16.84
CA GLY A 109 -3.08 34.39 17.33
C GLY A 109 -2.45 33.03 17.04
N ASP A 110 -3.21 32.14 16.40
CA ASP A 110 -2.80 30.79 16.02
C ASP A 110 -2.23 30.70 14.59
N THR A 111 -1.75 31.83 14.06
CA THR A 111 -1.09 31.92 12.75
C THR A 111 0.42 32.11 12.88
N VAL A 112 1.15 31.30 12.12
CA VAL A 112 2.60 31.35 11.91
C VAL A 112 2.88 31.94 10.54
N ASP A 113 3.69 32.99 10.49
CA ASP A 113 4.07 33.68 9.26
C ASP A 113 5.59 33.66 9.08
N LEU A 114 6.04 33.05 7.97
CA LEU A 114 7.44 32.88 7.64
C LEU A 114 7.74 33.56 6.29
N SER A 115 8.67 34.50 6.30
CA SER A 115 9.11 35.22 5.10
C SER A 115 10.44 34.67 4.59
N TYR A 116 10.52 34.47 3.28
CA TYR A 116 11.68 33.97 2.55
C TYR A 116 12.03 34.91 1.39
N PRO A 117 13.26 34.86 0.84
CA PRO A 117 13.62 35.68 -0.33
C PRO A 117 12.70 35.46 -1.55
N TRP A 118 12.16 34.25 -1.71
CA TRP A 118 11.28 33.88 -2.82
C TRP A 118 9.80 34.17 -2.55
N GLY A 119 9.39 34.45 -1.31
CA GLY A 119 7.98 34.49 -0.96
C GLY A 119 7.65 34.39 0.52
N ARG A 120 6.44 33.94 0.82
CA ARG A 120 5.94 33.80 2.20
C ARG A 120 5.20 32.47 2.35
N VAL A 121 5.31 31.89 3.53
CA VAL A 121 4.47 30.78 3.98
C VAL A 121 3.71 31.24 5.22
N SER A 122 2.38 31.14 5.20
CA SER A 122 1.51 31.35 6.35
C SER A 122 0.82 30.04 6.69
N CYS A 123 0.75 29.68 7.97
CA CYS A 123 -0.03 28.54 8.44
C CYS A 123 -0.89 28.95 9.63
N THR A 124 -2.20 28.80 9.50
CA THR A 124 -3.15 29.01 10.58
C THR A 124 -3.62 27.66 11.11
N TYR A 125 -3.48 27.46 12.42
CA TYR A 125 -3.90 26.25 13.11
C TYR A 125 -5.29 26.44 13.71
N ASP A 126 -6.16 25.46 13.53
CA ASP A 126 -7.50 25.42 14.13
C ASP A 126 -7.76 24.05 14.76
N LYS A 127 -8.53 24.02 15.86
CA LYS A 127 -8.87 22.80 16.59
C LYS A 127 -10.34 22.47 16.42
N GLN A 128 -10.62 21.27 15.90
CA GLN A 128 -11.98 20.76 15.70
C GLN A 128 -12.12 19.40 16.40
N GLY A 129 -12.43 19.42 17.71
CA GLY A 129 -12.40 18.19 18.52
C GLY A 129 -11.00 17.60 18.57
N ASP A 130 -10.85 16.34 18.12
CA ASP A 130 -9.57 15.62 18.02
C ASP A 130 -8.88 15.76 16.65
N LYS A 131 -9.23 16.83 15.90
CA LYS A 131 -8.59 17.23 14.66
C LYS A 131 -7.84 18.55 14.81
N ILE A 132 -6.63 18.61 14.25
CA ILE A 132 -5.92 19.86 13.93
C ILE A 132 -6.14 20.14 12.44
N ALA A 133 -6.77 21.26 12.11
CA ALA A 133 -6.78 21.79 10.76
C ALA A 133 -5.65 22.81 10.60
N MET A 134 -4.95 22.75 9.47
CA MET A 134 -3.88 23.66 9.09
C MET A 134 -4.24 24.26 7.74
N ARG A 135 -4.56 25.55 7.73
CA ARG A 135 -4.75 26.32 6.50
C ARG A 135 -3.42 26.97 6.13
N ILE A 136 -2.86 26.55 5.01
CA ILE A 136 -1.53 26.97 4.56
C ILE A 136 -1.67 27.84 3.33
N GLU A 137 -1.09 29.04 3.37
CA GLU A 137 -0.94 29.92 2.22
C GLU A 137 0.53 30.01 1.85
N VAL A 138 0.83 29.76 0.58
CA VAL A 138 2.17 29.97 0.00
C VAL A 138 2.07 31.09 -1.04
N SER A 139 2.73 32.20 -0.76
CA SER A 139 2.82 33.35 -1.66
C SER A 139 4.16 33.34 -2.39
N ASN A 140 4.12 33.30 -3.72
CA ASN A 140 5.29 33.43 -4.58
C ASN A 140 5.52 34.90 -4.92
N ALA A 141 6.56 35.49 -4.33
CA ALA A 141 6.94 36.87 -4.62
C ALA A 141 7.85 36.99 -5.85
N SER A 142 8.28 35.88 -6.46
CA SER A 142 9.20 35.90 -7.59
C SER A 142 8.50 36.16 -8.93
N ALA A 143 9.30 36.44 -9.97
CA ALA A 143 8.80 36.64 -11.34
C ALA A 143 8.57 35.32 -12.10
N LYS A 144 9.00 34.18 -11.54
CA LYS A 144 8.84 32.86 -12.14
C LYS A 144 7.80 32.06 -11.36
N GLU A 145 7.13 31.15 -12.04
CA GLU A 145 6.32 30.13 -11.37
C GLU A 145 7.21 29.24 -10.49
N ILE A 146 6.66 28.78 -9.37
CA ILE A 146 7.26 27.72 -8.58
C ILE A 146 6.47 26.44 -8.87
N ASP A 147 7.09 25.53 -9.60
CA ASP A 147 6.47 24.26 -10.02
C ASP A 147 6.04 23.44 -8.80
N GLN A 148 6.84 23.44 -7.74
CA GLN A 148 6.57 22.69 -6.52
C GLN A 148 7.22 23.32 -5.28
N VAL A 149 6.47 23.37 -4.18
CA VAL A 149 7.00 23.65 -2.84
C VAL A 149 6.61 22.51 -1.90
N SER A 150 7.60 21.96 -1.19
CA SER A 150 7.39 20.99 -0.12
C SER A 150 7.68 21.65 1.23
N LEU A 151 6.77 21.48 2.19
CA LEU A 151 6.85 22.03 3.53
C LEU A 151 6.84 20.89 4.55
N ARG A 152 7.83 20.85 5.44
CA ARG A 152 7.74 20.06 6.66
C ARG A 152 6.88 20.83 7.64
N LEU A 153 5.72 20.29 7.97
CA LEU A 153 4.77 20.91 8.90
C LEU A 153 5.23 20.76 10.34
N LEU A 154 5.60 19.52 10.68
CA LEU A 154 6.13 19.12 11.98
C LEU A 154 6.78 17.73 11.86
N GLU A 155 7.40 17.27 12.93
CA GLU A 155 7.95 15.93 13.08
C GLU A 155 7.34 15.29 14.33
N LEU A 156 6.60 14.20 14.14
CA LEU A 156 5.95 13.50 15.23
C LEU A 156 6.88 12.46 15.84
N ASN A 157 6.95 12.44 17.17
CA ASN A 157 7.59 11.40 17.94
C ASN A 157 6.55 10.47 18.57
N PHE A 158 6.54 9.22 18.15
CA PHE A 158 5.62 8.19 18.64
C PHE A 158 6.24 7.38 19.79
N PRO A 159 5.43 6.87 20.73
CA PRO A 159 5.92 6.01 21.82
C PRO A 159 6.47 4.66 21.34
N SER A 160 6.04 4.21 20.15
CA SER A 160 6.54 3.02 19.47
C SER A 160 6.55 3.25 17.95
N PRO A 161 7.32 2.47 17.17
CA PRO A 161 7.24 2.52 15.72
C PRO A 161 5.79 2.38 15.24
N PRO A 162 5.23 3.38 14.54
CA PRO A 162 3.86 3.31 14.08
C PRO A 162 3.74 2.28 12.97
N LYS A 163 2.58 1.63 12.94
CA LYS A 163 2.13 0.82 11.81
C LYS A 163 1.22 1.63 10.90
N GLY A 164 1.16 1.29 9.63
CA GLY A 164 0.28 1.96 8.67
C GLY A 164 1.02 2.37 7.41
N GLY A 165 0.51 3.38 6.70
CA GLY A 165 1.01 3.79 5.40
C GLY A 165 -0.02 4.60 4.60
N THR A 166 0.33 4.84 3.34
CA THR A 166 -0.57 5.44 2.34
C THR A 166 -1.66 4.45 1.96
N LEU A 167 -2.77 4.97 1.45
CA LEU A 167 -3.85 4.14 0.91
C LEU A 167 -3.47 3.69 -0.49
N GLU A 168 -3.04 2.44 -0.63
CA GLU A 168 -2.72 1.88 -1.94
C GLU A 168 -3.99 1.68 -2.78
N ALA A 169 -3.96 2.17 -4.02
CA ALA A 169 -4.92 1.78 -5.03
C ALA A 169 -4.55 0.37 -5.52
N GLY A 170 -5.33 -0.65 -5.16
CA GLY A 170 -5.19 -1.99 -5.75
C GLY A 170 -4.86 -3.14 -4.79
N MET A 171 -4.52 -2.91 -3.52
CA MET A 171 -4.37 -4.02 -2.56
C MET A 171 -5.73 -4.66 -2.22
N PHE A 172 -5.98 -5.76 -2.92
CA PHE A 172 -7.08 -6.71 -2.86
C PHE A 172 -7.77 -6.86 -1.50
N GLY A 173 -9.11 -6.81 -1.50
CA GLY A 173 -10.00 -7.62 -0.64
C GLY A 173 -9.99 -7.37 0.87
N PHE A 174 -8.94 -6.81 1.44
CA PHE A 174 -8.89 -6.33 2.81
C PHE A 174 -9.31 -4.87 2.81
N GLY A 175 -10.62 -4.61 2.76
CA GLY A 175 -11.15 -3.26 2.91
C GLY A 175 -10.41 -2.52 4.03
N PHE A 176 -9.54 -1.57 3.67
CA PHE A 176 -8.82 -0.69 4.58
C PHE A 176 -8.08 -1.37 5.76
N LYS A 177 -7.79 -2.66 5.65
CA LYS A 177 -6.89 -3.41 6.52
C LYS A 177 -5.76 -3.97 5.66
N GLY A 178 -4.96 -3.08 5.06
CA GLY A 178 -3.62 -3.49 4.66
C GLY A 178 -2.92 -4.14 5.86
N PRO A 179 -2.01 -5.11 5.66
CA PRO A 179 -1.26 -5.66 6.77
C PRO A 179 -0.64 -4.47 7.51
N GLU A 180 -0.76 -4.46 8.84
CA GLU A 180 -0.20 -3.40 9.66
C GLU A 180 1.34 -3.52 9.63
N TRP A 181 1.95 -3.12 8.52
CA TRP A 181 3.39 -3.08 8.39
C TRP A 181 3.92 -1.94 9.24
N PRO A 182 5.07 -2.10 9.89
CA PRO A 182 5.81 -0.95 10.40
C PRO A 182 6.02 0.03 9.23
N LEU A 183 5.77 1.32 9.45
CA LEU A 183 5.84 2.34 8.38
C LEU A 183 7.18 2.36 7.63
N HIS A 184 8.24 1.84 8.25
CA HIS A 184 9.60 1.77 7.72
C HIS A 184 9.95 0.41 7.06
N HIS A 185 9.02 -0.54 7.06
CA HIS A 185 9.17 -1.89 6.52
C HIS A 185 8.13 -2.20 5.43
N GLY A 186 7.37 -1.19 4.97
CA GLY A 186 6.56 -1.35 3.77
C GLY A 186 7.45 -1.81 2.60
N PRO A 187 6.94 -2.65 1.67
CA PRO A 187 7.69 -3.02 0.48
C PRO A 187 8.19 -1.75 -0.24
N GLU A 188 9.37 -1.82 -0.87
CA GLU A 188 10.00 -0.69 -1.59
C GLU A 188 9.07 -0.04 -2.63
N SER A 189 7.99 -0.73 -3.02
CA SER A 189 6.96 -0.29 -3.95
C SER A 189 5.86 0.61 -3.35
N ILE A 190 5.73 0.76 -2.02
CA ILE A 190 4.70 1.63 -1.44
C ILE A 190 5.22 3.06 -1.39
N PRO A 191 4.60 4.00 -2.13
CA PRO A 191 4.98 5.40 -2.04
C PRO A 191 4.75 5.90 -0.61
N SER A 192 5.77 6.50 0.01
CA SER A 192 5.59 7.27 1.25
C SER A 192 4.70 8.51 1.03
N VAL A 193 4.57 8.91 -0.23
CA VAL A 193 3.80 10.06 -0.74
C VAL A 193 2.41 9.61 -1.17
N ALA A 194 1.37 10.15 -0.54
CA ALA A 194 0.00 10.06 -1.04
C ALA A 194 -0.30 11.29 -1.92
N ASP A 195 -0.09 11.15 -3.22
CA ASP A 195 -0.41 12.17 -4.22
C ASP A 195 -1.85 12.05 -4.68
N SER A 196 -2.60 13.16 -4.55
CA SER A 196 -4.02 13.24 -4.88
C SER A 196 -4.36 12.88 -6.33
N GLU A 197 -3.40 12.94 -7.25
CA GLU A 197 -3.63 12.51 -8.64
C GLU A 197 -3.75 10.99 -8.78
N PHE A 198 -3.13 10.22 -7.88
CA PHE A 198 -3.00 8.77 -8.00
C PHE A 198 -3.71 8.00 -6.88
N VAL A 199 -3.74 8.57 -5.67
CA VAL A 199 -4.32 7.95 -4.47
C VAL A 199 -5.02 8.99 -3.60
N VAL A 200 -5.88 8.53 -2.68
CA VAL A 200 -6.46 9.43 -1.68
C VAL A 200 -5.32 9.98 -0.80
N PRO A 201 -5.20 11.32 -0.62
CA PRO A 201 -4.07 11.95 0.08
C PRO A 201 -4.19 11.78 1.60
N ILE A 202 -4.08 10.52 2.07
CA ILE A 202 -4.14 10.14 3.48
C ILE A 202 -2.99 9.19 3.80
N VAL A 203 -2.23 9.53 4.85
CA VAL A 203 -1.30 8.60 5.50
C VAL A 203 -1.89 8.21 6.86
N ARG A 204 -2.17 6.91 7.05
CA ARG A 204 -2.67 6.36 8.32
C ARG A 204 -1.51 5.90 9.20
N LEU A 205 -1.56 6.22 10.48
CA LEU A 205 -0.62 5.75 11.49
C LEU A 205 -1.35 5.20 12.71
N ASP A 206 -0.91 4.05 13.22
CA ASP A 206 -1.31 3.47 14.49
C ASP A 206 -0.06 3.24 15.34
N PHE A 207 0.02 3.89 16.49
CA PHE A 207 1.17 3.82 17.39
C PHE A 207 0.82 3.10 18.71
N GLY A 208 -0.15 2.18 18.65
CA GLY A 208 -0.51 1.25 19.72
C GLY A 208 -1.34 1.87 20.84
N THR A 209 -1.05 3.10 21.26
CA THR A 209 -1.87 3.83 22.24
C THR A 209 -2.97 4.67 21.58
N ALA A 210 -2.79 5.05 20.31
CA ALA A 210 -3.71 5.84 19.52
C ALA A 210 -3.39 5.73 18.03
N ALA A 211 -4.23 6.33 17.20
CA ALA A 211 -4.05 6.44 15.76
C ALA A 211 -4.17 7.89 15.29
N VAL A 212 -3.55 8.20 14.14
CA VAL A 212 -3.67 9.49 13.47
C VAL A 212 -3.73 9.30 11.95
N ASN A 213 -4.61 10.06 11.29
CA ASN A 213 -4.56 10.25 9.84
C ASN A 213 -3.97 11.62 9.53
N PHE A 214 -2.97 11.65 8.65
CA PHE A 214 -2.47 12.88 8.02
C PHE A 214 -3.11 13.04 6.65
N CYS A 215 -3.91 14.10 6.48
CA CYS A 215 -4.77 14.28 5.31
C CYS A 215 -4.45 15.56 4.54
N GLY A 216 -4.46 15.48 3.20
CA GLY A 216 -4.63 16.62 2.31
C GLY A 216 -6.12 16.89 2.10
N ASP A 217 -6.68 17.88 2.79
CA ASP A 217 -8.14 18.05 2.89
C ASP A 217 -8.77 18.54 1.57
N ASP A 218 -8.01 19.26 0.74
CA ASP A 218 -8.54 19.87 -0.50
C ASP A 218 -8.31 19.01 -1.75
N LEU A 219 -7.61 17.87 -1.63
CA LEU A 219 -7.26 17.01 -2.78
C LEU A 219 -6.42 17.72 -3.87
N GLU A 220 -5.73 18.80 -3.51
CA GLU A 220 -4.81 19.56 -4.39
C GLU A 220 -3.36 19.51 -3.93
N SER A 221 -3.09 18.87 -2.79
CA SER A 221 -1.76 18.71 -2.22
C SER A 221 -1.49 17.26 -1.93
N SER A 222 -0.24 16.85 -2.07
CA SER A 222 0.21 15.53 -1.63
C SER A 222 0.72 15.59 -0.20
N VAL A 223 0.53 14.50 0.54
CA VAL A 223 1.01 14.35 1.92
C VAL A 223 1.99 13.19 1.97
N ASP A 224 3.07 13.33 2.73
CA ASP A 224 4.20 12.39 2.74
C ASP A 224 4.81 12.25 4.14
N MET A 225 5.37 11.06 4.37
CA MET A 225 6.16 10.68 5.53
C MET A 225 7.44 9.97 5.08
N PRO A 226 8.45 10.71 4.63
CA PRO A 226 9.50 10.17 3.76
C PRO A 226 10.39 9.11 4.42
N TYR A 227 10.80 9.31 5.67
CA TYR A 227 11.59 8.33 6.43
C TYR A 227 11.62 8.68 7.92
N SER A 228 11.99 7.69 8.75
CA SER A 228 12.27 7.96 10.17
C SER A 228 13.57 8.73 10.33
N THR A 229 13.52 9.88 11.01
CA THR A 229 14.71 10.67 11.41
C THR A 229 15.43 10.05 12.61
N ASN A 230 14.78 9.12 13.33
CA ASN A 230 15.36 8.30 14.38
C ASN A 230 15.63 6.89 13.83
N SER A 231 16.84 6.61 13.36
CA SER A 231 17.16 5.32 12.71
C SER A 231 17.14 4.13 13.66
N GLN A 232 17.50 4.34 14.93
CA GLN A 232 17.54 3.28 15.94
C GLN A 232 16.15 2.96 16.50
N GLY A 233 15.42 3.99 16.95
CA GLY A 233 14.11 3.82 17.57
C GLY A 233 12.96 3.75 16.59
N LYS A 234 13.12 4.29 15.37
CA LYS A 234 12.11 4.31 14.30
C LYS A 234 10.77 4.89 14.73
N THR A 235 10.83 5.97 15.51
CA THR A 235 9.68 6.60 16.15
C THR A 235 9.45 8.05 15.74
N SER A 236 10.36 8.65 14.98
CA SER A 236 10.32 10.09 14.67
C SER A 236 10.16 10.29 13.18
N TYR A 237 9.06 10.92 12.76
CA TYR A 237 8.70 11.03 11.36
C TYR A 237 8.29 12.46 10.98
N PRO A 238 8.93 13.07 9.96
CA PRO A 238 8.50 14.35 9.45
C PRO A 238 7.21 14.18 8.65
N LEU A 239 6.26 15.08 8.90
CA LEU A 239 5.02 15.21 8.12
C LEU A 239 5.24 16.31 7.08
N VAL A 240 5.24 15.91 5.81
CA VAL A 240 5.54 16.80 4.69
C VAL A 240 4.28 16.97 3.84
N VAL A 241 3.98 18.20 3.47
CA VAL A 241 2.98 18.51 2.44
C VAL A 241 3.67 19.11 1.24
N THR A 242 3.19 18.77 0.05
CA THR A 242 3.68 19.34 -1.20
C THR A 242 2.52 19.95 -1.98
N CYS A 243 2.72 21.19 -2.44
CA CYS A 243 1.83 21.86 -3.37
C CYS A 243 2.56 22.18 -4.68
N ARG A 244 1.81 22.16 -5.78
CA ARG A 244 2.31 22.41 -7.15
C ARG A 244 1.73 23.69 -7.74
N ASP A 245 2.36 24.18 -8.80
CA ASP A 245 1.87 25.23 -9.71
C ASP A 245 1.58 26.58 -9.04
N ILE A 246 2.54 27.09 -8.25
CA ILE A 246 2.40 28.39 -7.60
C ILE A 246 2.84 29.50 -8.56
N LYS A 247 1.86 30.09 -9.25
CA LYS A 247 2.09 31.11 -10.27
C LYS A 247 2.93 32.29 -9.75
N ALA A 248 3.68 32.92 -10.67
CA ALA A 248 4.47 34.11 -10.37
C ALA A 248 3.60 35.21 -9.76
N ARG A 249 4.08 35.87 -8.71
CA ARG A 249 3.37 36.97 -8.02
C ARG A 249 1.97 36.59 -7.49
N ALA A 250 1.72 35.31 -7.23
CA ALA A 250 0.43 34.80 -6.74
C ALA A 250 0.57 34.05 -5.42
N SER A 251 -0.57 33.84 -4.74
CA SER A 251 -0.70 32.96 -3.58
C SER A 251 -1.52 31.73 -3.94
N LYS A 252 -1.15 30.58 -3.36
CA LYS A 252 -1.98 29.36 -3.35
C LYS A 252 -2.29 28.99 -1.91
N THR A 253 -3.54 28.66 -1.63
CA THR A 253 -3.99 28.21 -0.31
C THR A 253 -4.44 26.77 -0.39
N PHE A 254 -4.07 25.96 0.60
CA PHE A 254 -4.52 24.59 0.73
C PHE A 254 -4.64 24.21 2.21
N ASN A 255 -5.46 23.21 2.50
CA ASN A 255 -5.78 22.72 3.83
C ASN A 255 -5.23 21.31 4.01
N VAL A 256 -4.64 21.08 5.17
CA VAL A 256 -4.20 19.76 5.63
C VAL A 256 -4.66 19.55 7.07
N SER A 257 -4.80 18.29 7.48
CA SER A 257 -5.21 18.00 8.84
C SER A 257 -4.51 16.79 9.46
N LEU A 258 -4.41 16.82 10.79
CA LEU A 258 -4.09 15.67 11.62
C LEU A 258 -5.32 15.29 12.41
N ARG A 259 -5.78 14.05 12.26
CA ARG A 259 -7.04 13.58 12.83
C ARG A 259 -6.77 12.40 13.75
N PHE A 260 -7.00 12.55 15.04
CA PHE A 260 -6.64 11.58 16.05
C PHE A 260 -7.83 10.72 16.47
N GLY A 261 -7.54 9.48 16.84
CA GLY A 261 -8.52 8.53 17.36
C GLY A 261 -7.88 7.49 18.28
N PRO A 262 -8.69 6.63 18.93
CA PRO A 262 -8.19 5.49 19.68
C PRO A 262 -7.36 4.56 18.77
N SER A 263 -6.50 3.72 19.38
CA SER A 263 -5.77 2.70 18.62
C SER A 263 -6.76 1.75 17.92
N GLY A 264 -6.42 1.30 16.73
CA GLY A 264 -7.29 0.51 15.87
C GLY A 264 -8.29 1.32 15.04
N SER A 265 -8.39 2.64 15.23
CA SER A 265 -9.20 3.49 14.35
C SER A 265 -8.77 3.31 12.88
N ARG A 266 -9.76 3.11 12.01
CA ARG A 266 -9.57 2.97 10.57
C ARG A 266 -9.57 4.33 9.89
N VAL A 267 -9.17 4.35 8.64
CA VAL A 267 -9.23 5.57 7.82
C VAL A 267 -10.65 6.14 7.76
N GLN A 268 -11.67 5.29 7.57
CA GLN A 268 -13.07 5.72 7.47
C GLN A 268 -13.55 6.38 8.75
N ASP A 269 -13.04 5.93 9.90
CA ASP A 269 -13.51 6.41 11.20
C ASP A 269 -13.04 7.86 11.46
N LEU A 270 -11.94 8.28 10.83
CA LEU A 270 -11.32 9.60 11.05
C LEU A 270 -11.41 10.54 9.82
N SER A 271 -11.61 10.00 8.61
CA SER A 271 -11.47 10.75 7.35
C SER A 271 -12.49 10.35 6.27
N SER A 272 -13.73 10.00 6.65
CA SER A 272 -14.78 9.62 5.68
C SER A 272 -15.11 10.73 4.67
N ASP A 273 -15.11 11.98 5.11
CA ASP A 273 -15.29 13.18 4.27
C ASP A 273 -14.23 13.28 3.16
N ILE A 274 -12.98 12.92 3.44
CA ILE A 274 -11.89 12.95 2.45
C ILE A 274 -12.05 11.80 1.44
N LEU A 275 -12.46 10.62 1.90
CA LEU A 275 -12.76 9.48 1.02
C LEU A 275 -13.94 9.81 0.09
N GLU A 276 -15.00 10.41 0.61
CA GLU A 276 -16.17 10.84 -0.16
C GLU A 276 -15.81 11.96 -1.15
N GLY A 277 -15.04 12.96 -0.71
CA GLY A 277 -14.55 14.03 -1.56
C GLY A 277 -13.71 13.50 -2.72
N TYR A 278 -12.80 12.56 -2.44
CA TYR A 278 -11.97 11.92 -3.45
C TYR A 278 -12.80 11.13 -4.45
N ALA A 279 -13.71 10.28 -3.98
CA ALA A 279 -14.60 9.51 -4.85
C ALA A 279 -15.52 10.40 -5.71
N LYS A 280 -15.85 11.60 -5.24
CA LYS A 280 -16.61 12.60 -6.01
C LYS A 280 -15.74 13.30 -7.07
N LYS A 281 -14.49 13.64 -6.74
CA LYS A 281 -13.53 14.28 -7.67
C LYS A 281 -13.06 13.31 -8.75
N TYR A 282 -12.82 12.06 -8.38
CA TYR A 282 -12.34 10.98 -9.22
C TYR A 282 -13.37 9.83 -9.21
N PRO A 283 -14.53 10.00 -9.86
CA PRO A 283 -15.54 8.95 -9.90
C PRO A 283 -15.01 7.71 -10.62
N PHE A 284 -15.32 6.53 -10.08
CA PHE A 284 -15.04 5.28 -10.78
C PHE A 284 -15.67 5.31 -12.18
N GLN A 285 -14.84 5.24 -13.21
CA GLN A 285 -15.31 5.21 -14.60
C GLN A 285 -16.01 3.89 -14.93
N VAL A 286 -15.55 2.80 -14.30
CA VAL A 286 -16.17 1.47 -14.44
C VAL A 286 -17.41 1.38 -13.57
N ASN A 287 -18.58 1.53 -14.19
CA ASN A 287 -19.86 1.30 -13.53
C ASN A 287 -20.20 -0.19 -13.44
N TRP A 288 -19.53 -0.88 -12.52
CA TRP A 288 -19.75 -2.29 -12.26
C TRP A 288 -20.90 -2.51 -11.28
N LYS A 289 -22.07 -2.92 -11.77
CA LYS A 289 -23.27 -3.13 -10.94
C LYS A 289 -23.18 -4.37 -10.05
N ASP A 290 -22.56 -5.45 -10.53
CA ASP A 290 -22.47 -6.71 -9.78
C ASP A 290 -21.26 -6.68 -8.82
N ARG A 291 -21.47 -6.29 -7.57
CA ARG A 291 -20.39 -6.17 -6.57
C ARG A 291 -20.03 -7.48 -5.87
N ARG A 292 -20.54 -8.62 -6.33
CA ARG A 292 -20.18 -9.93 -5.79
C ARG A 292 -18.69 -10.23 -6.02
N PRO A 293 -18.03 -11.06 -5.19
CA PRO A 293 -16.62 -11.37 -5.34
C PRO A 293 -16.26 -11.96 -6.73
N ILE A 294 -15.00 -11.80 -7.13
CA ILE A 294 -14.39 -12.49 -8.26
C ILE A 294 -13.22 -13.30 -7.71
N GLY A 295 -13.15 -14.59 -8.01
CA GLY A 295 -12.03 -15.42 -7.57
C GLY A 295 -10.79 -15.23 -8.45
N ALA A 296 -9.61 -15.32 -7.86
CA ALA A 296 -8.35 -15.49 -8.58
C ALA A 296 -7.93 -16.97 -8.48
N ILE A 297 -7.63 -17.59 -9.62
CA ILE A 297 -7.18 -18.98 -9.68
C ILE A 297 -5.81 -19.00 -10.37
N PHE A 298 -4.76 -19.28 -9.60
CA PHE A 298 -3.40 -19.43 -10.10
C PHE A 298 -3.16 -20.89 -10.49
N LEU A 299 -2.77 -21.13 -11.74
CA LEU A 299 -2.53 -22.50 -12.21
C LEU A 299 -1.08 -22.94 -12.01
N ALA A 300 -0.14 -22.01 -11.95
CA ALA A 300 1.28 -22.27 -11.75
C ALA A 300 1.85 -21.44 -10.59
N GLY A 301 3.10 -21.72 -10.20
CA GLY A 301 3.81 -20.90 -9.22
C GLY A 301 5.31 -21.16 -9.19
N PRO A 302 6.13 -20.15 -8.88
CA PRO A 302 7.58 -20.22 -9.08
C PRO A 302 8.28 -21.18 -8.11
N GLN A 303 7.63 -21.52 -7.00
CA GLN A 303 8.13 -22.44 -5.98
C GLN A 303 8.22 -23.91 -6.43
N ILE A 304 7.55 -24.29 -7.53
CA ILE A 304 7.54 -25.66 -8.04
C ILE A 304 8.64 -25.78 -9.10
N ASN A 305 9.61 -26.68 -8.89
CA ASN A 305 10.72 -26.86 -9.84
C ASN A 305 11.09 -28.35 -9.96
N VAL A 306 10.35 -29.08 -10.79
CA VAL A 306 10.56 -30.51 -11.04
C VAL A 306 10.48 -30.79 -12.54
N ALA A 307 11.36 -31.67 -13.03
CA ALA A 307 11.48 -31.93 -14.48
C ALA A 307 10.20 -32.52 -15.12
N SER A 308 9.40 -33.24 -14.34
CA SER A 308 8.10 -33.78 -14.75
C SER A 308 6.99 -32.72 -14.83
N ASN A 309 7.26 -31.49 -14.41
CA ASN A 309 6.34 -30.34 -14.40
C ASN A 309 7.07 -29.04 -14.80
N PRO A 310 7.56 -28.92 -16.04
CA PRO A 310 8.33 -27.75 -16.47
C PRO A 310 7.55 -26.44 -16.35
N ARG A 311 6.22 -26.49 -16.51
CA ARG A 311 5.30 -25.35 -16.39
C ARG A 311 4.86 -25.02 -14.98
N ARG A 312 5.32 -25.78 -13.98
CA ARG A 312 5.15 -25.48 -12.55
C ARG A 312 3.69 -25.46 -12.07
N TRP A 313 2.85 -26.31 -12.66
CA TRP A 313 1.45 -26.46 -12.28
C TRP A 313 1.27 -26.76 -10.80
N ILE A 314 0.39 -26.02 -10.10
CA ILE A 314 0.12 -26.20 -8.67
C ILE A 314 -0.54 -27.54 -8.32
N VAL A 315 -1.06 -28.24 -9.33
CA VAL A 315 -1.69 -29.56 -9.18
C VAL A 315 -0.68 -30.72 -9.30
N ASN A 316 0.61 -30.43 -9.46
CA ASN A 316 1.64 -31.44 -9.72
C ASN A 316 2.96 -31.11 -9.00
N PHE A 317 3.27 -31.84 -7.93
CA PHE A 317 4.53 -31.67 -7.17
C PHE A 317 5.62 -32.68 -7.57
N GLY A 318 5.46 -33.29 -8.75
CA GLY A 318 6.43 -34.21 -9.34
C GLY A 318 5.85 -35.59 -9.64
N GLU A 319 4.64 -35.91 -9.15
CA GLU A 319 4.02 -37.24 -9.34
C GLU A 319 3.44 -37.46 -10.74
N ILE A 320 3.16 -36.38 -11.49
CA ILE A 320 2.63 -36.43 -12.84
C ILE A 320 3.71 -36.00 -13.82
N ASP A 321 4.04 -36.82 -14.81
CA ASP A 321 5.00 -36.45 -15.86
C ASP A 321 4.27 -35.93 -17.11
N VAL A 322 4.08 -34.61 -17.19
CA VAL A 322 3.31 -33.97 -18.28
C VAL A 322 4.02 -34.03 -19.65
N THR A 323 5.24 -34.56 -19.71
CA THR A 323 6.00 -34.71 -20.96
C THR A 323 5.51 -35.88 -21.82
N ASN A 324 4.72 -36.79 -21.24
CA ASN A 324 4.16 -37.96 -21.93
C ASN A 324 2.62 -38.03 -21.82
N ASP A 325 1.98 -38.79 -22.70
CA ASP A 325 0.51 -38.81 -22.80
C ASP A 325 -0.18 -39.36 -21.54
N LYS A 326 0.43 -40.32 -20.85
CA LYS A 326 -0.10 -40.85 -19.58
C LYS A 326 -0.14 -39.74 -18.51
N GLY A 327 0.93 -38.96 -18.39
CA GLY A 327 0.95 -37.84 -17.46
C GLY A 327 0.07 -36.67 -17.91
N LYS A 328 -0.05 -36.39 -19.22
CA LYS A 328 -1.02 -35.40 -19.72
C LYS A 328 -2.46 -35.80 -19.39
N ALA A 329 -2.81 -37.09 -19.47
CA ALA A 329 -4.12 -37.58 -19.03
C ALA A 329 -4.34 -37.40 -17.52
N ALA A 330 -3.32 -37.68 -16.69
CA ALA A 330 -3.39 -37.48 -15.24
C ALA A 330 -3.48 -35.98 -14.87
N PHE A 331 -2.72 -35.13 -15.55
CA PHE A 331 -2.79 -33.67 -15.44
C PHE A 331 -4.17 -33.15 -15.80
N ARG A 332 -4.74 -33.63 -16.92
CA ARG A 332 -6.11 -33.27 -17.31
C ARG A 332 -7.10 -33.56 -16.19
N ALA A 333 -7.05 -34.76 -15.61
CA ALA A 333 -7.94 -35.12 -14.50
C ALA A 333 -7.72 -34.22 -13.27
N ALA A 334 -6.48 -33.90 -12.94
CA ALA A 334 -6.14 -33.03 -11.81
C ALA A 334 -6.62 -31.58 -12.01
N LEU A 335 -6.42 -31.01 -13.20
CA LEU A 335 -6.85 -29.65 -13.55
C LEU A 335 -8.38 -29.52 -13.56
N LEU A 336 -9.10 -30.50 -14.11
CA LEU A 336 -10.57 -30.47 -14.10
C LEU A 336 -11.13 -30.67 -12.68
N LYS A 337 -10.47 -31.47 -11.83
CA LYS A 337 -10.82 -31.57 -10.41
C LYS A 337 -10.59 -30.26 -9.66
N LEU A 338 -9.50 -29.53 -9.97
CA LEU A 338 -9.27 -28.19 -9.43
C LEU A 338 -10.39 -27.23 -9.85
N ALA A 339 -10.85 -27.30 -11.11
CA ALA A 339 -11.97 -26.50 -11.60
C ALA A 339 -13.26 -26.78 -10.81
N ASP A 340 -13.62 -28.05 -10.63
CA ASP A 340 -14.83 -28.42 -9.88
C ASP A 340 -14.80 -27.94 -8.43
N ASN A 341 -13.67 -28.13 -7.75
CA ASN A 341 -13.47 -27.64 -6.39
C ASN A 341 -13.56 -26.11 -6.32
N SER A 342 -12.95 -25.41 -7.28
CA SER A 342 -13.00 -23.96 -7.37
C SER A 342 -14.43 -23.46 -7.60
N ILE A 343 -15.20 -24.11 -8.48
CA ILE A 343 -16.61 -23.78 -8.72
C ILE A 343 -17.42 -23.87 -7.43
N GLN A 344 -17.20 -24.91 -6.62
CA GLN A 344 -17.88 -25.06 -5.33
C GLN A 344 -17.57 -23.88 -4.41
N VAL A 345 -16.30 -23.55 -4.22
CA VAL A 345 -15.87 -22.40 -3.38
C VAL A 345 -16.45 -21.08 -3.89
N LEU A 346 -16.45 -20.86 -5.21
CA LEU A 346 -17.01 -19.65 -5.82
C LEU A 346 -18.52 -19.55 -5.59
N LYS A 347 -19.25 -20.66 -5.67
CA LYS A 347 -20.69 -20.68 -5.37
C LYS A 347 -20.97 -20.42 -3.89
N ASP A 348 -20.21 -21.05 -2.99
CA ASP A 348 -20.38 -20.90 -1.54
C ASP A 348 -20.08 -19.48 -1.07
N THR A 349 -19.18 -18.77 -1.75
CA THR A 349 -18.87 -17.35 -1.49
C THR A 349 -19.80 -16.38 -2.22
N GLY A 350 -20.72 -16.88 -3.05
CA GLY A 350 -21.61 -16.06 -3.85
C GLY A 350 -20.89 -15.25 -4.93
N ALA A 351 -19.73 -15.71 -5.42
CA ALA A 351 -18.95 -15.03 -6.45
C ALA A 351 -19.69 -14.92 -7.79
N GLN A 352 -19.35 -13.90 -8.58
CA GLN A 352 -19.89 -13.72 -9.93
C GLN A 352 -19.08 -14.48 -11.01
N GLY A 353 -17.84 -14.83 -10.69
CA GLY A 353 -16.90 -15.36 -11.67
C GLY A 353 -15.50 -15.57 -11.13
N MET A 354 -14.59 -15.91 -12.04
CA MET A 354 -13.16 -16.06 -11.74
C MET A 354 -12.28 -15.46 -12.84
N ILE A 355 -11.04 -15.18 -12.46
CA ILE A 355 -9.93 -14.85 -13.34
C ILE A 355 -8.87 -15.92 -13.17
N THR A 356 -8.50 -16.58 -14.27
CA THR A 356 -7.40 -17.56 -14.32
C THR A 356 -6.08 -16.86 -14.59
N TRP A 357 -5.08 -17.19 -13.79
CA TRP A 357 -3.70 -16.76 -13.92
C TRP A 357 -2.85 -17.93 -14.41
N ASP A 358 -1.85 -17.61 -15.25
CA ASP A 358 -0.85 -18.54 -15.78
C ASP A 358 -1.39 -19.73 -16.58
N PRO A 359 -2.35 -19.56 -17.52
CA PRO A 359 -2.72 -20.67 -18.39
C PRO A 359 -1.57 -21.17 -19.26
N GLU A 360 -0.49 -20.40 -19.41
CA GLU A 360 0.74 -20.75 -20.12
C GLU A 360 1.81 -21.39 -19.22
N GLY A 361 1.61 -21.38 -17.89
CA GLY A 361 2.58 -21.84 -16.88
C GLY A 361 3.70 -20.84 -16.59
N GLU A 362 4.63 -21.22 -15.70
CA GLU A 362 5.71 -20.33 -15.20
C GLU A 362 7.11 -20.95 -15.37
N GLU A 363 7.46 -21.51 -16.53
CA GLU A 363 8.79 -22.17 -16.68
C GLU A 363 9.97 -21.20 -16.45
N PHE A 364 9.88 -19.97 -16.97
CA PHE A 364 10.99 -19.03 -17.05
C PHE A 364 10.90 -17.93 -15.96
N LEU A 365 11.75 -18.03 -14.93
CA LEU A 365 11.76 -17.21 -13.69
C LEU A 365 12.12 -15.71 -13.85
N GLY A 366 12.30 -15.21 -15.08
CA GLY A 366 12.59 -13.80 -15.33
C GLY A 366 11.34 -12.93 -15.35
N ASP A 367 10.24 -13.48 -15.87
CA ASP A 367 8.96 -12.82 -16.04
C ASP A 367 7.89 -13.76 -15.47
N ALA A 368 7.52 -13.58 -14.20
CA ALA A 368 6.32 -14.22 -13.67
C ALA A 368 5.11 -13.66 -14.45
N TYR A 369 4.12 -14.51 -14.76
CA TYR A 369 2.90 -14.14 -15.48
C TYR A 369 3.17 -13.60 -16.90
N TYR A 370 3.11 -14.47 -17.93
CA TYR A 370 3.27 -14.02 -19.32
C TYR A 370 2.10 -13.13 -19.77
N GLY A 371 0.87 -13.51 -19.43
CA GLY A 371 -0.33 -12.73 -19.72
C GLY A 371 -0.69 -12.66 -21.20
N ASP A 372 -0.35 -13.68 -21.98
CA ASP A 372 -0.71 -13.80 -23.39
C ASP A 372 -1.39 -15.15 -23.69
N PRO A 373 -2.74 -15.20 -23.63
CA PRO A 373 -3.48 -16.45 -23.78
C PRO A 373 -3.29 -17.12 -25.14
N GLN A 374 -2.77 -16.39 -26.14
CA GLN A 374 -2.46 -16.95 -27.45
C GLN A 374 -1.26 -17.91 -27.41
N LEU A 375 -0.40 -17.78 -26.40
CA LEU A 375 0.80 -18.60 -26.25
C LEU A 375 0.56 -19.94 -25.55
N VAL A 376 -0.65 -20.20 -25.02
CA VAL A 376 -0.96 -21.45 -24.29
C VAL A 376 -0.60 -22.70 -25.10
N SER A 377 -0.95 -22.75 -26.39
CA SER A 377 -0.64 -23.94 -27.22
C SER A 377 0.85 -24.15 -27.47
N THR A 378 1.63 -23.07 -27.42
CA THR A 378 3.08 -23.08 -27.70
C THR A 378 3.88 -23.38 -26.45
N LEU A 379 3.53 -22.71 -25.34
CA LEU A 379 4.22 -22.86 -24.07
C LEU A 379 3.70 -24.10 -23.34
N ALA A 380 2.40 -24.25 -23.17
CA ALA A 380 1.79 -25.31 -22.37
C ALA A 380 1.00 -26.32 -23.22
N PRO A 381 1.64 -27.12 -24.11
CA PRO A 381 0.94 -28.04 -24.99
C PRO A 381 0.13 -29.14 -24.26
N GLU A 382 0.43 -29.43 -23.00
CA GLU A 382 -0.39 -30.28 -22.13
C GLU A 382 -1.80 -29.71 -21.89
N MET A 383 -1.97 -28.39 -21.96
CA MET A 383 -3.28 -27.72 -21.86
C MET A 383 -4.15 -27.99 -23.09
N GLU A 384 -3.51 -28.31 -24.23
CA GLU A 384 -4.17 -28.70 -25.48
C GLU A 384 -4.55 -30.19 -25.52
N PHE A 385 -4.11 -30.97 -24.53
CA PHE A 385 -4.33 -32.42 -24.52
C PHE A 385 -5.82 -32.75 -24.37
N LYS A 386 -6.35 -33.46 -25.38
CA LYS A 386 -7.76 -33.84 -25.45
C LYS A 386 -8.06 -35.20 -24.83
N ASN A 387 -7.05 -36.05 -24.69
CA ASN A 387 -7.24 -37.50 -24.54
C ASN A 387 -8.19 -38.03 -25.64
N ASP A 388 -9.11 -38.93 -25.29
CA ASP A 388 -10.20 -39.42 -26.17
C ASP A 388 -11.37 -38.41 -26.33
N GLY A 389 -11.23 -37.20 -25.78
CA GLY A 389 -12.24 -36.15 -25.84
C GLY A 389 -12.16 -35.31 -27.12
N VAL A 390 -13.19 -34.48 -27.34
CA VAL A 390 -13.24 -33.54 -28.48
C VAL A 390 -12.56 -32.20 -28.16
N LYS A 391 -12.47 -31.84 -26.88
CA LYS A 391 -11.99 -30.54 -26.38
C LYS A 391 -10.65 -30.66 -25.66
N SER A 392 -9.81 -29.65 -25.82
CA SER A 392 -8.60 -29.50 -25.00
C SER A 392 -8.97 -29.40 -23.52
N VAL A 393 -8.02 -29.65 -22.61
CA VAL A 393 -8.32 -29.52 -21.18
C VAL A 393 -8.59 -28.07 -20.80
N ILE A 394 -7.90 -27.10 -21.40
CA ILE A 394 -8.15 -25.68 -21.11
C ILE A 394 -9.54 -25.23 -21.56
N ASP A 395 -10.01 -25.69 -22.72
CA ASP A 395 -11.35 -25.34 -23.20
C ASP A 395 -12.43 -25.94 -22.28
N GLU A 396 -12.26 -27.19 -21.83
CA GLU A 396 -13.18 -27.82 -20.88
C GLU A 396 -13.13 -27.15 -19.50
N TYR A 397 -11.93 -26.78 -19.03
CA TYR A 397 -11.73 -26.04 -17.79
C TYR A 397 -12.58 -24.76 -17.78
N PHE A 398 -12.48 -23.89 -18.79
CA PHE A 398 -13.27 -22.66 -18.86
C PHE A 398 -14.77 -22.93 -19.08
N GLU A 399 -15.11 -23.95 -19.86
CA GLU A 399 -16.50 -24.34 -20.07
C GLU A 399 -17.20 -24.75 -18.77
N ARG A 400 -16.54 -25.48 -17.87
CA ARG A 400 -17.13 -25.88 -16.58
C ARG A 400 -17.59 -24.69 -15.74
N PHE A 401 -16.79 -23.62 -15.65
CA PHE A 401 -17.19 -22.41 -14.93
C PHE A 401 -18.39 -21.73 -15.59
N ARG A 402 -18.40 -21.59 -16.92
CA ARG A 402 -19.54 -21.01 -17.65
C ARG A 402 -20.81 -21.84 -17.47
N ALA A 403 -20.70 -23.16 -17.59
CA ALA A 403 -21.81 -24.09 -17.37
C ALA A 403 -22.36 -24.02 -15.94
N ALA A 404 -21.50 -23.67 -14.97
CA ALA A 404 -21.88 -23.42 -13.59
C ALA A 404 -22.53 -22.05 -13.34
N GLY A 405 -22.71 -21.22 -14.39
CA GLY A 405 -23.29 -19.87 -14.32
C GLY A 405 -22.31 -18.79 -13.89
N LEU A 406 -21.01 -19.06 -13.88
CA LEU A 406 -19.96 -18.13 -13.49
C LEU A 406 -19.37 -17.42 -14.72
N ARG A 407 -19.05 -16.14 -14.58
CA ARG A 407 -18.25 -15.42 -15.57
C ARG A 407 -16.81 -15.94 -15.53
N THR A 408 -16.20 -16.10 -16.70
CA THR A 408 -14.79 -16.46 -16.83
C THR A 408 -13.93 -15.26 -17.18
N GLY A 409 -12.67 -15.34 -16.80
CA GLY A 409 -11.67 -14.34 -17.10
C GLY A 409 -10.26 -14.88 -17.07
N VAL A 410 -9.35 -14.06 -17.56
CA VAL A 410 -7.93 -14.39 -17.63
C VAL A 410 -7.09 -13.15 -17.31
N CYS A 411 -5.95 -13.36 -16.67
CA CYS A 411 -4.93 -12.33 -16.54
C CYS A 411 -4.25 -12.10 -17.89
N ILE A 412 -4.13 -10.83 -18.29
CA ILE A 412 -3.45 -10.40 -19.51
C ILE A 412 -2.49 -9.28 -19.16
N ARG A 413 -1.47 -9.08 -20.00
CA ARG A 413 -0.52 -7.98 -19.86
C ARG A 413 -0.58 -7.06 -21.08
N PRO A 414 -0.08 -5.81 -21.02
CA PRO A 414 -0.01 -4.94 -22.19
C PRO A 414 1.26 -5.16 -23.04
N GLN A 415 2.31 -5.79 -22.49
CA GLN A 415 3.57 -5.92 -23.21
C GLN A 415 3.50 -6.97 -24.32
N GLN A 416 4.07 -6.65 -25.48
CA GLN A 416 4.34 -7.63 -26.51
C GLN A 416 5.33 -8.68 -25.99
N ILE A 417 5.17 -9.94 -26.42
CA ILE A 417 6.12 -11.02 -26.12
C ILE A 417 6.88 -11.38 -27.38
N ALA A 418 8.21 -11.44 -27.27
CA ALA A 418 9.08 -12.00 -28.29
C ALA A 418 9.70 -13.32 -27.81
N MET A 419 9.90 -14.26 -28.72
CA MET A 419 10.63 -15.49 -28.43
C MET A 419 12.12 -15.28 -28.70
N ILE A 420 12.94 -15.19 -27.64
CA ILE A 420 14.39 -15.01 -27.71
C ILE A 420 15.05 -16.27 -27.14
N ASP A 421 15.87 -16.96 -27.95
CA ASP A 421 16.51 -18.23 -27.58
C ASP A 421 15.53 -19.28 -27.01
N GLY A 422 14.30 -19.31 -27.56
CA GLY A 422 13.24 -20.23 -27.13
C GLY A 422 12.51 -19.81 -25.85
N LYS A 423 12.77 -18.61 -25.31
CA LYS A 423 12.10 -18.08 -24.12
C LYS A 423 11.19 -16.90 -24.47
N PRO A 424 9.98 -16.82 -23.90
CA PRO A 424 9.16 -15.62 -23.96
C PRO A 424 9.83 -14.52 -23.14
N VAL A 425 9.97 -13.34 -23.74
CA VAL A 425 10.52 -12.14 -23.10
C VAL A 425 9.59 -10.96 -23.39
N HIS A 426 9.15 -10.27 -22.34
CA HIS A 426 8.37 -9.03 -22.50
C HIS A 426 9.21 -7.95 -23.17
N GLN A 427 8.61 -7.23 -24.11
CA GLN A 427 9.22 -6.11 -24.80
C GLN A 427 8.62 -4.80 -24.31
N ASP A 428 9.45 -3.75 -24.25
CA ASP A 428 8.95 -2.40 -24.04
C ASP A 428 7.92 -2.07 -25.11
N THR A 429 6.79 -1.51 -24.68
CA THR A 429 5.62 -1.28 -25.52
C THR A 429 5.11 0.13 -25.20
N ASP A 430 4.87 0.96 -26.22
CA ASP A 430 4.23 2.27 -26.03
C ASP A 430 2.70 2.14 -25.83
N ASP A 431 2.04 3.23 -25.42
CA ASP A 431 0.63 3.21 -25.04
C ASP A 431 -0.31 2.75 -26.16
N ASP A 432 -0.02 3.14 -27.42
CA ASP A 432 -0.83 2.78 -28.58
C ASP A 432 -0.69 1.29 -28.88
N HIS A 433 0.55 0.78 -28.91
CA HIS A 433 0.79 -0.63 -29.14
C HIS A 433 0.30 -1.50 -27.97
N ALA A 434 0.41 -1.04 -26.73
CA ALA A 434 -0.13 -1.71 -25.55
C ALA A 434 -1.65 -1.91 -25.67
N THR A 435 -2.35 -0.88 -26.18
CA THR A 435 -3.79 -0.95 -26.42
C THR A 435 -4.14 -2.01 -27.47
N GLU A 436 -3.40 -2.07 -28.57
CA GLU A 436 -3.59 -3.09 -29.61
C GLU A 436 -3.37 -4.51 -29.08
N VAL A 437 -2.26 -4.73 -28.37
CA VAL A 437 -1.92 -6.02 -27.75
C VAL A 437 -3.03 -6.49 -26.79
N LEU A 438 -3.55 -5.59 -25.94
CA LEU A 438 -4.66 -5.89 -25.06
C LEU A 438 -5.93 -6.26 -25.82
N LEU A 439 -6.28 -5.52 -26.87
CA LEU A 439 -7.46 -5.80 -27.69
C LEU A 439 -7.39 -7.18 -28.37
N GLU A 440 -6.22 -7.56 -28.88
CA GLU A 440 -6.01 -8.88 -29.48
C GLU A 440 -6.16 -10.02 -28.46
N ARG A 441 -5.51 -9.89 -27.30
CA ARG A 441 -5.59 -10.88 -26.21
C ARG A 441 -7.02 -11.02 -25.67
N ILE A 442 -7.72 -9.90 -25.49
CA ILE A 442 -9.14 -9.88 -25.11
C ILE A 442 -9.97 -10.56 -26.19
N GLY A 443 -9.75 -10.25 -27.46
CA GLY A 443 -10.44 -10.86 -28.60
C GLY A 443 -10.29 -12.37 -28.61
N TYR A 444 -9.06 -12.86 -28.48
CA TYR A 444 -8.75 -14.28 -28.42
C TYR A 444 -9.47 -14.98 -27.25
N ALA A 445 -9.32 -14.47 -26.03
CA ALA A 445 -9.91 -15.08 -24.84
C ALA A 445 -11.45 -15.04 -24.85
N LYS A 446 -12.06 -13.98 -25.41
CA LYS A 446 -13.51 -13.92 -25.67
C LYS A 446 -13.93 -15.00 -26.65
N GLN A 447 -13.22 -15.13 -27.77
CA GLN A 447 -13.58 -16.07 -28.83
C GLN A 447 -13.41 -17.53 -28.39
N ARG A 448 -12.27 -17.87 -27.77
CA ARG A 448 -11.94 -19.24 -27.40
C ARG A 448 -12.63 -19.69 -26.13
N TRP A 449 -12.58 -18.87 -25.07
CA TRP A 449 -13.01 -19.26 -23.72
C TRP A 449 -14.23 -18.49 -23.21
N GLY A 450 -14.80 -17.59 -24.02
CA GLY A 450 -15.96 -16.78 -23.62
C GLY A 450 -15.69 -15.88 -22.41
N CYS A 451 -14.43 -15.48 -22.22
CA CYS A 451 -14.05 -14.61 -21.11
C CYS A 451 -14.79 -13.27 -21.17
N THR A 452 -15.21 -12.77 -20.00
CA THR A 452 -15.86 -11.45 -19.84
C THR A 452 -15.27 -10.66 -18.68
N LEU A 453 -14.28 -11.21 -17.99
CA LEU A 453 -13.49 -10.59 -16.93
C LEU A 453 -12.03 -10.57 -17.39
N PHE A 454 -11.34 -9.46 -17.18
CA PHE A 454 -9.92 -9.33 -17.54
C PHE A 454 -9.22 -8.62 -16.40
N TYR A 455 -8.11 -9.21 -15.95
CA TYR A 455 -7.15 -8.52 -15.10
C TYR A 455 -6.01 -8.07 -16.01
N VAL A 456 -5.73 -6.78 -16.03
CA VAL A 456 -4.57 -6.24 -16.75
C VAL A 456 -3.46 -6.07 -15.74
N ASP A 457 -2.42 -6.91 -15.85
CA ASP A 457 -1.23 -6.86 -15.01
C ASP A 457 -0.13 -6.04 -15.68
N SER A 458 0.61 -5.27 -14.88
CA SER A 458 1.64 -4.26 -15.23
C SER A 458 1.21 -3.08 -16.10
#